data_AF-A0A9D8P1J9-F1
#
_entry.id   AF-A0A9D8P1J9-F1
#
_cell.length_a   1.000
_cell.length_b   1.000
_cell.length_c   1.000
_cell.angle_alpha   90.00
_cell.angle_beta   90.00
_cell.angle_gamma   90.00
#
_symmetry.space_group_name_H-M   'P 1'
#
loop_
_entity.id
_entity.type
_entity.pdbx_description
1 polymer ?
#
loop_
_entity_poly.entity_id
_entity_poly.type
_entity_poly.pdbx_seq_one_letter_code
_entity_poly.pdbx_strand_id
1 'polypeptide(L)' 'MTACALVANSPERIPLLAAERMEQPIAICGGETITAERFLCEADALAGRLPAGAHVINLCGNRYQFLLTVVAA' A
#
# COMPACT_ATOMS: atom_id res chain seq x y z
N MET A 1 -4.50 -1.44 18.15
CA MET A 1 -3.30 -1.58 17.29
C MET A 1 -3.38 -2.99 16.73
N THR A 2 -4.16 -3.15 15.66
CA THR A 2 -4.45 -4.46 15.06
C THR A 2 -3.38 -4.71 14.02
N ALA A 3 -2.60 -5.77 14.19
CA ALA A 3 -1.60 -6.18 13.22
C ALA A 3 -2.30 -6.50 11.89
N CYS A 4 -1.89 -5.83 10.82
CA CYS A 4 -2.28 -6.20 9.47
C CYS A 4 -1.66 -7.55 9.16
N ALA A 5 -2.47 -8.61 9.11
CA ALA A 5 -2.00 -9.92 8.72
C ALA A 5 -1.79 -9.91 7.20
N LEU A 6 -0.60 -9.48 6.75
CA LEU A 6 -0.19 -9.73 5.38
C LEU A 6 -0.20 -11.25 5.15
N VAL A 7 -1.05 -11.72 4.26
CA VAL A 7 -0.97 -13.10 3.76
C VAL A 7 0.30 -13.19 2.93
N ALA A 8 1.40 -13.56 3.58
CA ALA A 8 2.68 -13.81 2.94
C ALA A 8 2.63 -15.16 2.21
N ASN A 9 2.15 -15.15 0.96
CA ASN A 9 2.38 -16.26 0.04
C ASN A 9 3.74 -16.08 -0.65
N SER A 10 4.76 -16.78 -0.13
CA SER A 10 6.13 -16.93 -0.69
C SER A 10 6.97 -15.64 -0.84
N PRO A 11 8.32 -15.71 -0.81
CA PRO A 11 9.20 -14.54 -0.87
C PRO A 11 9.35 -14.06 -2.32
N GLU A 12 8.24 -13.81 -3.02
CA GLU A 12 8.29 -13.06 -4.27
C GLU A 12 8.35 -11.59 -3.91
N ARG A 13 9.54 -11.00 -4.10
CA ARG A 13 9.77 -9.56 -4.04
C ARG A 13 8.60 -8.84 -4.69
N ILE A 14 7.86 -8.02 -3.94
CA ILE A 14 6.87 -7.11 -4.50
C ILE A 14 7.66 -6.15 -5.40
N PRO A 15 7.60 -6.26 -6.75
CA PRO A 15 8.58 -5.60 -7.62
C PRO A 15 8.55 -4.07 -7.52
N LEU A 16 7.45 -3.53 -6.99
CA LEU A 16 7.23 -2.10 -6.78
C LEU A 16 7.58 -1.60 -5.37
N LEU A 17 7.86 -2.50 -4.42
CA LEU A 17 8.26 -2.13 -3.06
C LEU A 17 9.72 -2.49 -2.83
N ALA A 18 10.61 -1.51 -3.02
CA ALA A 18 12.05 -1.66 -2.80
C ALA A 18 12.47 -1.71 -1.32
N ALA A 19 11.52 -1.90 -0.39
CA ALA A 19 11.79 -1.99 1.03
C ALA A 19 12.28 -3.39 1.39
N GLU A 20 13.41 -3.47 2.11
CA GLU A 20 13.97 -4.75 2.58
C GLU A 20 13.37 -5.18 3.92
N ARG A 21 12.82 -4.23 4.68
CA ARG A 21 12.25 -4.42 6.01
C ARG A 21 10.98 -3.60 6.20
N MET A 22 10.07 -4.09 7.04
CA MET A 22 8.72 -3.54 7.23
C MET A 22 8.74 -2.14 7.87
N GLU A 23 9.74 -1.85 8.68
CA GLU A 23 9.91 -0.57 9.39
C GLU A 23 10.59 0.48 8.50
N GLN A 24 11.08 0.09 7.32
CA GLN A 24 11.79 1.01 6.42
C GLN A 24 10.84 2.12 5.94
N PRO A 25 11.22 3.39 6.10
CA PRO A 25 10.53 4.50 5.47
C PRO A 25 10.50 4.37 3.94
N ILE A 26 9.33 4.55 3.34
CA ILE A 26 9.17 4.54 1.87
C ILE A 26 8.62 5.85 1.31
N ALA A 27 7.98 6.67 2.15
CA ALA A 27 7.42 7.95 1.74
C ALA A 27 7.35 8.94 2.91
N ILE A 28 7.25 10.23 2.56
CA ILE A 28 6.83 11.30 3.47
C ILE A 28 5.57 11.92 2.88
N CYS A 29 4.47 11.93 3.64
CA CYS A 29 3.20 12.50 3.21
C CYS A 29 2.63 13.36 4.34
N GLY A 30 2.29 14.63 4.04
CA GLY A 30 1.78 15.55 5.06
C GLY A 30 2.74 15.80 6.24
N GLY A 31 4.04 15.58 6.04
CA GLY A 31 5.05 15.66 7.11
C GLY A 31 5.22 14.38 7.94
N GLU A 32 4.42 13.35 7.69
CA GLU A 32 4.55 12.04 8.36
C GLU A 32 5.44 11.09 7.56
N THR A 33 6.29 10.35 8.26
CA THR A 33 7.01 9.21 7.69
C THR A 33 6.10 8.01 7.57
N ILE A 34 6.04 7.44 6.37
CA ILE A 34 5.28 6.22 6.10
C ILE A 34 6.26 5.06 5.93
N THR A 35 6.08 4.02 6.73
CA THR A 35 6.85 2.76 6.64
C THR A 35 6.25 1.82 5.59
N ALA A 36 7.02 0.82 5.17
CA ALA A 36 6.55 -0.22 4.27
C ALA A 36 5.33 -0.98 4.85
N GLU A 37 5.36 -1.32 6.14
CA GLU A 37 4.24 -1.95 6.85
C GLU A 37 2.97 -1.12 6.76
N ARG A 38 3.07 0.18 7.11
CA ARG A 38 1.92 1.09 7.12
C ARG A 38 1.32 1.20 5.72
N PHE A 39 2.17 1.38 4.70
CA PHE A 39 1.72 1.45 3.32
C PHE A 39 0.99 0.20 2.86
N LEU A 40 1.54 -0.99 3.12
CA LEU A 40 0.92 -2.24 2.74
C LEU A 40 -0.41 -2.47 3.47
N CYS A 41 -0.48 -2.11 4.75
CA CYS A 41 -1.72 -2.22 5.52
C CYS A 41 -2.80 -1.26 5.02
N GLU A 42 -2.43 -0.02 4.70
CA GLU A 42 -3.35 0.96 4.11
C GLU A 42 -3.82 0.50 2.71
N ALA A 43 -2.96 -0.16 1.93
CA ALA A 43 -3.30 -0.68 0.61
C ALA A 43 -4.30 -1.86 0.71
N ASP A 44 -4.04 -2.83 1.59
CA ASP A 44 -4.94 -3.96 1.85
C ASP A 44 -6.32 -3.49 2.34
N ALA A 45 -6.33 -2.52 3.27
CA ALA A 45 -7.57 -1.90 3.76
C ALA A 45 -8.34 -1.17 2.65
N LEU A 46 -7.64 -0.56 1.68
CA LEU A 46 -8.27 0.07 0.52
C LEU A 46 -8.81 -0.98 -0.46
N ALA A 47 -8.08 -2.08 -0.71
CA ALA A 47 -8.48 -3.16 -1.59
C ALA A 47 -9.82 -3.76 -1.15
N GLY A 48 -9.99 -4.00 0.16
CA GLY A 48 -11.24 -4.48 0.74
C GLY A 48 -12.45 -3.52 0.61
N ARG A 49 -12.22 -2.28 0.19
CA ARG A 49 -13.26 -1.26 -0.03
C ARG A 49 -13.53 -0.98 -1.51
N LEU A 50 -12.72 -1.51 -2.42
CA LEU A 50 -12.94 -1.33 -3.85
C LEU A 50 -14.24 -2.06 -4.28
N PRO A 51 -15.03 -1.47 -5.18
CA PRO A 51 -16.20 -2.15 -5.72
C PRO A 51 -15.77 -3.39 -6.50
N ALA A 52 -16.62 -4.42 -6.53
CA ALA A 52 -16.42 -5.57 -7.39
C ALA A 52 -16.54 -5.13 -8.86
N GLY A 53 -15.41 -4.84 -9.50
CA GLY A 53 -15.32 -4.38 -10.88
C GLY A 53 -13.90 -4.57 -11.42
N ALA A 54 -13.77 -4.79 -12.73
CA ALA A 54 -12.48 -5.07 -13.37
C ALA A 54 -11.64 -3.82 -13.63
N HIS A 55 -12.23 -2.63 -13.46
CA HIS A 55 -11.59 -1.36 -13.81
C HIS A 55 -11.85 -0.31 -12.72
N VAL A 56 -10.78 0.37 -12.32
CA VAL A 56 -10.81 1.51 -11.40
C VAL A 56 -10.10 2.68 -12.07
N ILE A 57 -10.69 3.87 -12.00
CA ILE A 57 -10.03 5.10 -12.43
C ILE A 57 -9.47 5.81 -11.19
N ASN A 58 -8.15 5.92 -11.13
CA ASN A 58 -7.42 6.58 -10.05
C ASN A 58 -7.22 8.08 -10.38
N LEU A 59 -8.15 8.94 -9.96
CA LEU A 59 -8.10 10.41 -10.15
C LEU A 59 -7.50 11.15 -8.94
N CYS A 60 -6.42 10.62 -8.36
CA CYS A 60 -5.77 11.24 -7.22
C CYS A 60 -4.78 12.34 -7.63
N GLY A 61 -4.87 13.51 -6.99
CA GLY A 61 -3.85 14.58 -7.10
C GLY A 61 -2.66 14.41 -6.14
N ASN A 62 -2.77 13.48 -5.18
CA ASN A 62 -1.73 13.17 -4.21
C ASN A 62 -0.97 11.91 -4.65
N ARG A 63 0.36 12.00 -4.75
CA ARG A 63 1.24 10.90 -5.21
C ARG A 63 1.20 9.67 -4.30
N TYR A 64 1.09 9.88 -2.99
CA TYR A 64 0.97 8.78 -2.05
C TYR A 64 -0.35 8.03 -2.23
N GLN A 65 -1.47 8.75 -2.33
CA GLN A 65 -2.78 8.14 -2.59
C GLN A 65 -2.86 7.47 -3.96
N PHE A 66 -2.20 8.05 -4.96
CA PHE A 66 -2.07 7.43 -6.27
C PHE A 66 -1.39 6.06 -6.16
N LEU A 67 -0.20 6.00 -5.53
CA LEU A 67 0.54 4.74 -5.34
C LEU A 67 -0.25 3.73 -4.51
N LEU A 68 -0.91 4.18 -3.44
CA LEU A 68 -1.73 3.34 -2.58
C LEU A 68 -2.86 2.66 -3.37
N THR A 69 -3.55 3.42 -4.21
CA THR A 69 -4.66 2.90 -5.03
C THR A 69 -4.15 1.98 -6.14
N VAL A 70 -2.96 2.22 -6.70
CA VAL A 70 -2.34 1.31 -7.69
C VAL A 70 -2.00 -0.04 -7.06
N VAL A 71 -1.59 -0.08 -5.80
CA VAL A 71 -1.26 -1.34 -5.10
C VAL A 71 -2.51 -2.05 -4.58
N ALA A 72 -3.57 -1.32 -4.26
CA ALA A 72 -4.83 -1.87 -3.76
C ALA A 72 -5.71 -2.53 -4.84
N ALA A 73 -5.56 -2.13 -6.11
CA ALA A 73 -6.37 -2.60 -7.23
C ALA A 73 -5.75 -3.80 -7.94
#